data_AF-B5Y5E8-F1
#
_entry.id   AF-B5Y5E8-F1
#
_cell.length_a   1.000
_cell.length_b   1.000
_cell.length_c   1.000
_cell.angle_alpha   90.00
_cell.angle_beta   90.00
_cell.angle_gamma   90.00
#
_symmetry.space_group_name_H-M   'P 1'
#
loop_
_entity.id
_entity.type
_entity.pdbx_description
1 polymer ?
#
loop_
_entity_poly.entity_id
_entity_poly.type
_entity_poly.pdbx_seq_one_letter_code
_entity_poly.pdbx_strand_id
1 'polypeptide(L)'
;MASVRTESGLYVYVEPKERWVSRRTVFQSTIAASVSIVSMSGQFVLADEVEESSVLPQTTTRPYAPTEFLMPAVRVQHVIERAYDLATSLQVPSSPDPQAALTELEFLLLTPQNYTSSVLNTIAIQPAPQYIESYKRKRQELSLLEQPGAAMVQNGEIDTWKRLKRQERARENTDEIRAALNVYTANLNFNADSYIFNESKALKSKLIREDKLPDVKTVIASDMGMRYLYRNQVLTAMDEARAELRYQLTLSSNAMDVADLVELLEKARNALDTWLSLIDPPDLREAQHALAMAT
;
A
#
# COMPACT_ATOMS: atom_id res chain seq x y z
N MET A 1 -3.02 -39.50 15.74
CA MET A 1 -3.99 -39.20 16.82
C MET A 1 -4.53 -40.52 17.34
N ALA A 2 -4.20 -40.87 18.58
CA ALA A 2 -4.76 -42.03 19.28
C ALA A 2 -5.84 -41.53 20.26
N SER A 3 -7.01 -42.15 20.25
CA SER A 3 -8.16 -41.82 21.10
C SER A 3 -8.30 -42.89 22.17
N VAL A 4 -8.31 -42.49 23.45
CA VAL A 4 -8.72 -43.33 24.58
C VAL A 4 -9.97 -42.70 25.19
N ARG A 5 -11.04 -43.50 25.31
CA ARG A 5 -12.31 -43.11 25.97
C ARG A 5 -12.25 -43.44 27.45
N THR A 6 -12.74 -42.53 28.28
CA THR A 6 -13.16 -42.79 29.67
C THR A 6 -14.57 -42.23 29.92
N GLU A 7 -15.33 -42.91 30.78
CA GLU A 7 -16.79 -42.83 30.95
C GLU A 7 -17.30 -41.81 31.99
N SER A 8 -16.54 -40.78 32.31
CA SER A 8 -17.03 -39.69 33.18
C SER A 8 -16.91 -38.37 32.46
N GLY A 9 -18.06 -37.78 32.13
CA GLY A 9 -18.21 -36.54 31.35
C GLY A 9 -17.71 -35.29 32.08
N LEU A 10 -16.40 -35.23 32.34
CA LEU A 10 -15.69 -34.05 32.82
C LEU A 10 -14.65 -33.65 31.75
N TYR A 11 -14.89 -32.55 31.06
CA TYR A 11 -13.91 -31.96 30.16
C TYR A 11 -12.85 -31.26 31.01
N VAL A 12 -11.66 -31.87 31.12
CA VAL A 12 -10.47 -31.20 31.66
C VAL A 12 -9.77 -30.51 30.50
N TYR A 13 -9.79 -29.19 30.49
CA TYR A 13 -9.02 -28.38 29.56
C TYR A 13 -7.55 -28.43 29.98
N VAL A 14 -6.69 -28.98 29.12
CA VAL A 14 -5.24 -28.98 29.32
C VAL A 14 -4.67 -27.83 28.48
N GLU A 15 -4.20 -26.78 29.16
CA GLU A 15 -3.54 -25.65 28.50
C GLU A 15 -2.25 -26.10 27.79
N PRO A 16 -2.04 -25.73 26.51
CA PRO A 16 -0.75 -25.89 25.87
C PRO A 16 0.24 -24.84 26.39
N LYS A 17 1.32 -25.28 27.04
CA LYS A 17 2.47 -24.44 27.40
C LYS A 17 3.24 -24.06 26.14
N GLU A 18 2.95 -22.91 25.55
CA GLU A 18 3.81 -22.30 24.52
C GLU A 18 4.97 -21.55 25.17
N ARG A 19 6.20 -22.00 24.87
CA ARG A 19 7.44 -21.32 25.20
C ARG A 19 7.71 -20.22 24.17
N TRP A 20 7.49 -18.98 24.57
CA TRP A 20 8.01 -17.81 23.86
C TRP A 20 9.49 -17.58 24.25
N VAL A 21 10.41 -17.84 23.32
CA VAL A 21 11.81 -17.40 23.43
C VAL A 21 11.92 -16.04 22.75
N SER A 22 11.93 -15.00 23.56
CA SER A 22 12.20 -13.62 23.16
C SER A 22 13.70 -13.43 22.92
N ARG A 23 14.10 -12.99 21.73
CA ARG A 23 15.42 -12.39 21.49
C ARG A 23 15.22 -11.06 20.77
N ARG A 24 15.12 -9.99 21.56
CA ARG A 24 15.40 -8.62 21.12
C ARG A 24 16.91 -8.46 21.01
N THR A 25 17.40 -8.09 19.84
CA THR A 25 18.72 -7.47 19.70
C THR A 25 18.50 -6.08 19.15
N VAL A 26 18.69 -5.08 20.02
CA VAL A 26 18.71 -3.67 19.69
C VAL A 26 20.05 -3.37 19.04
N PHE A 27 20.05 -2.84 17.82
CA PHE A 27 21.23 -2.22 17.21
C PHE A 27 20.92 -0.75 16.97
N GLN A 28 21.45 0.09 17.84
CA GLN A 28 21.60 1.52 17.59
C GLN A 28 22.86 1.70 16.72
N SER A 29 22.72 2.42 15.62
CA SER A 29 23.88 2.99 14.92
C SER A 29 23.54 4.41 14.48
N THR A 30 24.13 5.35 15.19
CA THR A 30 24.20 6.77 14.89
C THR A 30 25.21 6.97 13.77
N ILE A 31 24.81 7.59 12.66
CA ILE A 31 25.76 8.13 11.68
C ILE A 31 25.39 9.59 11.44
N ALA A 32 26.21 10.47 12.03
CA ALA A 32 26.31 11.86 11.65
C ALA A 32 27.11 11.95 10.35
N ALA A 33 26.56 12.59 9.31
CA ALA A 33 27.29 12.98 8.12
C ALA A 33 26.88 14.39 7.72
N SER A 34 27.72 15.35 8.11
CA SER A 34 27.75 16.72 7.59
C SER A 34 28.20 16.70 6.12
N VAL A 35 27.36 17.23 5.22
CA VAL A 35 27.70 17.46 3.82
C VAL A 35 27.76 18.96 3.56
N SER A 36 28.95 19.43 3.17
CA SER A 36 29.20 20.79 2.69
C SER A 36 28.59 20.97 1.29
N ILE A 37 27.79 22.02 1.12
CA ILE A 37 27.23 22.44 -0.17
C ILE A 37 28.21 23.42 -0.83
N VAL A 38 28.78 23.01 -1.98
CA VAL A 38 29.48 23.90 -2.90
C VAL A 38 28.46 24.43 -3.89
N SER A 39 28.28 25.76 -3.87
CA SER A 39 27.49 26.54 -4.81
C SER A 39 28.31 26.79 -6.08
N MET A 40 27.76 26.49 -7.25
CA MET A 40 28.15 27.12 -8.50
C MET A 40 26.90 27.49 -9.29
N SER A 41 26.62 28.79 -9.31
CA SER A 41 25.66 29.48 -10.15
C SER A 41 26.19 29.57 -11.58
N GLY A 42 25.35 29.17 -12.54
CA GLY A 42 25.54 29.44 -13.97
C GLY A 42 24.18 29.67 -14.61
N GLN A 43 23.84 30.94 -14.84
CA GLN A 43 22.69 31.38 -15.63
C GLN A 43 22.93 31.08 -17.11
N PHE A 44 21.89 30.61 -17.81
CA PHE A 44 21.72 30.90 -19.23
C PHE A 44 20.22 31.03 -19.57
N VAL A 45 19.93 31.94 -20.49
CA VAL A 45 18.65 32.63 -20.71
C VAL A 45 18.00 32.19 -22.04
N LEU A 46 16.67 32.04 -21.99
CA LEU A 46 15.60 32.13 -23.01
C LEU A 46 15.80 31.56 -24.43
N ALA A 47 14.88 30.67 -24.83
CA ALA A 47 14.14 30.79 -26.08
C ALA A 47 12.74 30.19 -25.94
N ASP A 48 11.78 30.94 -26.44
CA ASP A 48 10.35 30.68 -26.52
C ASP A 48 10.08 29.95 -27.84
N GLU A 49 9.61 28.69 -27.78
CA GLU A 49 9.07 27.98 -28.94
C GLU A 49 7.79 27.25 -28.55
N VAL A 50 6.73 27.62 -29.25
CA VAL A 50 5.40 27.00 -29.23
C VAL A 50 5.54 25.62 -29.89
N GLU A 51 5.54 24.56 -29.08
CA GLU A 51 5.38 23.20 -29.57
C GLU A 51 4.11 22.53 -29.02
N GLU A 52 3.44 21.93 -29.98
CA GLU A 52 2.18 21.23 -29.97
C GLU A 52 2.22 20.05 -28.99
N SER A 53 1.08 19.83 -28.34
CA SER A 53 0.84 18.81 -27.32
C SER A 53 1.14 17.38 -27.80
N SER A 54 2.37 16.92 -27.61
CA SER A 54 2.70 15.51 -27.45
C SER A 54 3.63 15.36 -26.25
N VAL A 55 3.03 15.23 -25.07
CA VAL A 55 3.74 14.87 -23.83
C VAL A 55 4.28 13.45 -24.02
N LEU A 56 5.51 13.35 -24.53
CA LEU A 56 6.33 12.16 -24.27
C LEU A 56 6.58 12.16 -22.76
N PRO A 57 6.30 11.04 -22.07
CA PRO A 57 6.45 11.00 -20.63
C PRO A 57 7.91 11.30 -20.31
N GLN A 58 8.13 12.27 -19.41
CA GLN A 58 9.36 12.34 -18.64
C GLN A 58 9.64 10.91 -18.17
N THR A 59 10.88 10.43 -18.32
CA THR A 59 11.25 9.05 -18.00
C THR A 59 11.08 8.81 -16.50
N THR A 60 9.84 8.58 -16.07
CA THR A 60 9.49 8.21 -14.70
C THR A 60 10.06 6.82 -14.51
N THR A 61 11.09 6.74 -13.68
CA THR A 61 11.75 5.48 -13.35
C THR A 61 10.85 4.60 -12.46
N ARG A 62 9.79 5.18 -11.87
CA ARG A 62 8.80 4.48 -11.06
C ARG A 62 7.59 4.02 -11.89
N PRO A 63 6.90 2.98 -11.43
CA PRO A 63 5.61 2.59 -12.00
C PRO A 63 4.61 3.75 -11.87
N TYR A 64 3.93 4.06 -12.97
CA TYR A 64 3.03 5.20 -13.09
C TYR A 64 1.60 4.75 -13.41
N ALA A 65 0.62 5.47 -12.88
CA ALA A 65 -0.76 5.41 -13.35
C ALA A 65 -1.34 6.83 -13.40
N PRO A 66 -2.38 7.08 -14.22
CA PRO A 66 -3.05 8.38 -14.26
C PRO A 66 -3.39 8.94 -12.88
N THR A 67 -3.15 10.23 -12.67
CA THR A 67 -3.34 10.91 -11.37
C THR A 67 -4.78 10.76 -10.83
N GLU A 68 -5.77 10.65 -11.71
CA GLU A 68 -7.17 10.36 -11.36
C GLU A 68 -7.35 9.07 -10.54
N PHE A 69 -6.50 8.07 -10.76
CA PHE A 69 -6.54 6.79 -10.02
C PHE A 69 -5.92 6.90 -8.63
N LEU A 70 -5.16 7.97 -8.37
CA LEU A 70 -4.58 8.25 -7.06
C LEU A 70 -5.57 8.95 -6.12
N MET A 71 -6.57 9.64 -6.67
CA MET A 71 -7.56 10.42 -5.91
C MET A 71 -8.22 9.65 -4.76
N PRO A 72 -8.68 8.39 -4.92
CA PRO A 72 -9.27 7.64 -3.81
C PRO A 72 -8.30 7.43 -2.64
N ALA A 73 -7.02 7.17 -2.93
CA ALA A 73 -6.00 6.97 -1.91
C ALA A 73 -5.69 8.27 -1.14
N VAL A 74 -5.65 9.41 -1.84
CA VAL A 74 -5.47 10.72 -1.21
C VAL A 74 -6.66 11.10 -0.33
N ARG A 75 -7.89 10.74 -0.71
CA ARG A 75 -9.06 10.90 0.15
C ARG A 75 -8.94 10.07 1.43
N VAL A 76 -8.47 8.83 1.34
CA VAL A 76 -8.17 8.01 2.52
C VAL A 76 -7.13 8.70 3.39
N GLN A 77 -6.06 9.24 2.80
CA GLN A 77 -5.04 9.99 3.53
C GLN A 77 -5.65 11.15 4.33
N HIS A 78 -6.45 11.99 3.67
CA HIS A 78 -7.11 13.12 4.31
C HIS A 78 -8.03 12.69 5.46
N VAL A 79 -8.78 11.60 5.31
CA VAL A 79 -9.64 11.07 6.38
C VAL A 79 -8.82 10.58 7.57
N ILE A 80 -7.71 9.85 7.34
CA ILE A 80 -6.84 9.36 8.42
C ILE A 80 -6.17 10.52 9.16
N GLU A 81 -5.65 11.50 8.43
CA GLU A 81 -5.03 12.71 9.02
C GLU A 81 -6.04 13.48 9.87
N ARG A 82 -7.25 13.72 9.34
CA ARG A 82 -8.31 14.42 10.07
C ARG A 82 -8.76 13.66 11.31
N ALA A 83 -8.93 12.34 11.20
CA ALA A 83 -9.27 11.50 12.35
C ALA A 83 -8.18 11.53 13.43
N TYR A 84 -6.90 11.50 13.02
CA TYR A 84 -5.76 11.61 13.93
C TYR A 84 -5.75 12.96 14.66
N ASP A 85 -5.97 14.06 13.94
CA ASP A 85 -6.00 15.41 14.52
C ASP A 85 -7.15 15.56 15.54
N LEU A 86 -8.34 15.06 15.19
CA LEU A 86 -9.49 15.03 16.10
C LEU A 86 -9.21 14.20 17.35
N ALA A 87 -8.69 12.98 17.19
CA ALA A 87 -8.36 12.10 18.31
C ALA A 87 -7.28 12.71 19.21
N THR A 88 -6.28 13.38 18.63
CA THR A 88 -5.24 14.09 19.38
C THR A 88 -5.82 15.29 20.14
N SER A 89 -6.75 16.03 19.53
CA SER A 89 -7.42 17.15 20.19
C SER A 89 -8.25 16.71 21.40
N LEU A 90 -8.82 15.50 21.35
CA LEU A 90 -9.62 14.91 22.42
C LEU A 90 -8.78 14.47 23.63
N GLN A 91 -7.48 14.21 23.46
CA GLN A 91 -6.59 13.95 24.60
C GLN A 91 -6.35 15.18 25.46
N VAL A 92 -6.54 16.39 24.92
CA VAL A 92 -6.30 17.64 25.63
C VAL A 92 -7.54 18.00 26.47
N PRO A 93 -7.45 18.14 27.80
CA PRO A 93 -8.59 18.39 28.69
C PRO A 93 -9.37 19.69 28.40
N SER A 94 -8.75 20.61 27.65
CA SER A 94 -9.28 21.94 27.31
C SER A 94 -9.84 22.03 25.90
N SER A 95 -10.16 20.89 25.26
CA SER A 95 -10.74 20.90 23.91
C SER A 95 -12.05 21.70 23.89
N PRO A 96 -12.22 22.64 22.93
CA PRO A 96 -13.35 23.58 22.93
C PRO A 96 -14.70 22.90 22.66
N ASP A 97 -14.72 21.72 22.03
CA ASP A 97 -15.94 20.92 21.82
C ASP A 97 -15.62 19.42 21.63
N PRO A 98 -15.48 18.64 22.72
CA PRO A 98 -15.16 17.21 22.63
C PRO A 98 -16.29 16.38 22.01
N GLN A 99 -17.55 16.82 22.15
CA GLN A 99 -18.69 16.07 21.64
C GLN A 99 -18.80 16.20 20.12
N ALA A 100 -18.56 17.40 19.57
CA ALA A 100 -18.50 17.59 18.12
C ALA A 100 -17.34 16.79 17.51
N ALA A 101 -16.15 16.83 18.11
CA ALA A 101 -15.00 16.07 17.65
C ALA A 101 -15.26 14.55 17.65
N LEU A 102 -15.93 14.03 18.68
CA LEU A 102 -16.33 12.62 18.74
C LEU A 102 -17.34 12.25 17.65
N THR A 103 -18.36 13.08 17.46
CA THR A 103 -19.39 12.87 16.42
C THR A 103 -18.77 12.84 15.03
N GLU A 104 -17.81 13.72 14.78
CA GLU A 104 -17.08 13.78 13.52
C GLU A 104 -16.16 12.58 13.34
N LEU A 105 -15.48 12.15 14.40
CA LEU A 105 -14.63 10.96 14.41
C LEU A 105 -15.44 9.68 14.15
N GLU A 106 -16.63 9.57 14.75
CA GLU A 106 -17.61 8.51 14.45
C GLU A 106 -18.00 8.51 12.97
N PHE A 107 -18.31 9.68 12.41
CA PHE A 107 -18.63 9.81 11.00
C PHE A 107 -17.46 9.33 10.12
N LEU A 108 -16.24 9.82 10.37
CA LEU A 108 -15.06 9.49 9.57
C LEU A 108 -14.67 8.01 9.63
N LEU A 109 -14.71 7.40 10.82
CA LEU A 109 -14.19 6.04 11.02
C LEU A 109 -15.25 4.94 10.87
N LEU A 110 -16.49 5.20 11.29
CA LEU A 110 -17.54 4.17 11.37
C LEU A 110 -18.54 4.24 10.22
N THR A 111 -18.66 5.37 9.53
CA THR A 111 -19.57 5.53 8.38
C THR A 111 -18.82 5.28 7.07
N PRO A 112 -19.43 4.57 6.09
CA PRO A 112 -18.88 4.40 4.75
C PRO A 112 -18.61 5.76 4.07
N GLN A 113 -17.39 5.96 3.55
CA GLN A 113 -16.93 7.20 2.94
C GLN A 113 -17.00 7.19 1.41
N ASN A 114 -17.22 6.02 0.79
CA ASN A 114 -17.38 5.87 -0.66
C ASN A 114 -16.24 6.47 -1.50
N TYR A 115 -14.98 6.23 -1.09
CA TYR A 115 -13.77 6.81 -1.70
C TYR A 115 -13.67 6.64 -3.23
N THR A 116 -14.20 5.54 -3.76
CA THR A 116 -14.05 5.10 -5.15
C THR A 116 -15.18 5.56 -6.08
N SER A 117 -16.19 6.27 -5.56
CA SER A 117 -17.40 6.68 -6.29
C SER A 117 -17.12 7.37 -7.64
N SER A 118 -16.00 8.09 -7.76
CA SER A 118 -15.60 8.79 -8.98
C SER A 118 -14.89 7.93 -10.05
N VAL A 119 -14.48 6.69 -9.75
CA VAL A 119 -13.53 5.91 -10.60
C VAL A 119 -14.04 4.51 -10.97
N LEU A 120 -15.33 4.22 -10.76
CA LEU A 120 -15.86 2.84 -10.74
C LEU A 120 -15.76 2.03 -12.06
N ASN A 121 -15.35 2.60 -13.19
CA ASN A 121 -15.44 1.94 -14.50
C ASN A 121 -14.10 1.57 -15.18
N THR A 122 -12.94 1.82 -14.56
CA THR A 122 -11.64 1.70 -15.26
C THR A 122 -10.68 0.63 -14.73
N ILE A 123 -11.13 -0.32 -13.91
CA ILE A 123 -10.21 -1.35 -13.38
C ILE A 123 -9.78 -2.30 -14.50
N ALA A 124 -8.47 -2.39 -14.75
CA ALA A 124 -7.89 -3.30 -15.72
C ALA A 124 -8.34 -4.77 -15.51
N ILE A 125 -8.93 -5.35 -16.56
CA ILE A 125 -9.46 -6.73 -16.57
C ILE A 125 -8.35 -7.75 -16.88
N GLN A 126 -7.18 -7.29 -17.35
CA GLN A 126 -6.07 -8.12 -17.79
C GLN A 126 -4.79 -7.84 -16.98
N PRO A 127 -3.88 -8.82 -16.85
CA PRO A 127 -2.57 -8.56 -16.26
C PRO A 127 -1.77 -7.59 -17.13
N ALA A 128 -0.77 -6.96 -16.54
CA ALA A 128 0.08 -5.98 -17.23
C ALA A 128 0.56 -6.53 -18.60
N PRO A 129 0.45 -5.78 -19.71
CA PRO A 129 0.80 -6.27 -21.04
C PRO A 129 2.22 -6.83 -21.12
N GLN A 130 3.18 -6.18 -20.46
CA GLN A 130 4.58 -6.59 -20.39
C GLN A 130 4.77 -7.95 -19.72
N TYR A 131 3.96 -8.27 -18.72
CA TYR A 131 3.97 -9.59 -18.09
C TYR A 131 3.56 -10.66 -19.11
N ILE A 132 2.47 -10.42 -19.87
CA ILE A 132 2.02 -11.35 -20.92
C ILE A 132 3.09 -11.48 -22.02
N GLU A 133 3.71 -10.37 -22.41
CA GLU A 133 4.71 -10.31 -23.46
C GLU A 133 5.99 -11.07 -23.11
N SER A 134 6.41 -11.03 -21.83
CA SER A 134 7.54 -11.83 -21.35
C SER A 134 7.36 -13.35 -21.56
N TYR A 135 6.11 -13.87 -21.48
CA TYR A 135 5.82 -15.28 -21.83
C TYR A 135 5.89 -15.53 -23.33
N LYS A 136 5.53 -14.54 -24.16
CA LYS A 136 5.66 -14.67 -25.61
C LYS A 136 7.13 -14.77 -26.00
N ARG A 137 7.99 -13.88 -25.47
CA ARG A 137 9.43 -13.90 -25.72
C ARG A 137 10.06 -15.23 -25.30
N LYS A 138 9.80 -15.68 -24.06
CA LYS A 138 10.32 -16.96 -23.56
C LYS A 138 9.84 -18.17 -24.38
N ARG A 139 8.61 -18.16 -24.90
CA ARG A 139 8.12 -19.24 -25.78
C ARG A 139 8.81 -19.27 -27.15
N GLN A 140 9.18 -18.11 -27.67
CA GLN A 140 9.90 -18.01 -28.95
C GLN A 140 11.34 -18.54 -28.85
N GLU A 141 11.92 -18.50 -27.65
CA GLU A 141 13.26 -19.04 -27.37
C GLU A 141 13.28 -20.57 -27.20
N LEU A 142 12.13 -21.20 -26.96
CA LEU A 142 12.01 -22.65 -26.74
C LEU A 142 11.84 -23.42 -28.06
N SER A 143 12.28 -24.68 -28.07
CA SER A 143 12.09 -25.56 -29.21
C SER A 143 10.59 -25.81 -29.49
N LEU A 144 10.23 -26.07 -30.75
CA LEU A 144 8.83 -26.35 -31.15
C LEU A 144 8.18 -27.46 -30.32
N LEU A 145 8.96 -28.42 -29.82
CA LEU A 145 8.48 -29.53 -28.98
C LEU A 145 8.15 -29.09 -27.54
N GLU A 146 8.84 -28.07 -27.02
CA GLU A 146 8.68 -27.55 -25.66
C GLU A 146 7.61 -26.45 -25.56
N GLN A 147 7.28 -25.81 -26.69
CA GLN A 147 6.26 -24.75 -26.77
C GLN A 147 4.89 -25.15 -26.19
N PRO A 148 4.34 -26.36 -26.43
CA PRO A 148 3.07 -26.78 -25.81
C PRO A 148 3.13 -26.81 -24.28
N GLY A 149 4.24 -27.30 -23.71
CA GLY A 149 4.45 -27.33 -22.27
C GLY A 149 4.52 -25.93 -21.66
N ALA A 150 5.26 -25.02 -22.31
CA ALA A 150 5.35 -23.62 -21.89
C ALA A 150 4.01 -22.88 -21.98
N ALA A 151 3.20 -23.17 -22.99
CA ALA A 151 1.84 -22.63 -23.10
C ALA A 151 0.92 -23.13 -21.97
N MET A 152 1.04 -24.41 -21.57
CA MET A 152 0.28 -24.97 -20.45
C MET A 152 0.63 -24.29 -19.12
N VAL A 153 1.92 -24.03 -18.87
CA VAL A 153 2.38 -23.27 -17.69
C VAL A 153 1.78 -21.86 -17.68
N GLN A 154 1.86 -21.15 -18.82
CA GLN A 154 1.29 -19.81 -18.93
C GLN A 154 -0.22 -19.81 -18.64
N ASN A 155 -0.98 -20.76 -19.18
CA ASN A 155 -2.41 -20.84 -18.94
C ASN A 155 -2.72 -21.10 -17.46
N GLY A 156 -1.97 -22.00 -16.80
CA GLY A 156 -2.12 -22.27 -15.37
C GLY A 156 -1.83 -21.04 -14.50
N GLU A 157 -0.83 -20.23 -14.86
CA GLU A 157 -0.52 -18.99 -14.17
C GLU A 157 -1.58 -17.90 -14.42
N ILE A 158 -2.08 -17.76 -15.64
CA ILE A 158 -3.19 -16.85 -15.97
C ILE A 158 -4.45 -17.22 -15.18
N ASP A 159 -4.78 -18.50 -15.08
CA ASP A 159 -5.95 -18.95 -14.33
C ASP A 159 -5.79 -18.74 -12.81
N THR A 160 -4.57 -18.96 -12.31
CA THR A 160 -4.21 -18.62 -10.92
C THR A 160 -4.37 -17.13 -10.67
N TRP A 161 -3.89 -16.28 -11.58
CA TRP A 161 -4.06 -14.83 -11.54
C TRP A 161 -5.54 -14.43 -11.54
N LYS A 162 -6.37 -14.99 -12.45
CA LYS A 162 -7.82 -14.72 -12.50
C LYS A 162 -8.52 -15.13 -11.20
N ARG A 163 -8.13 -16.26 -10.59
CA ARG A 163 -8.67 -16.71 -9.30
C ARG A 163 -8.30 -15.72 -8.19
N LEU A 164 -7.04 -15.32 -8.11
CA LEU A 164 -6.57 -14.35 -7.13
C LEU A 164 -7.25 -12.99 -7.32
N LYS A 165 -7.39 -12.51 -8.56
CA LYS A 165 -8.08 -11.25 -8.84
C LYS A 165 -9.56 -11.28 -8.47
N ARG A 166 -10.24 -12.43 -8.65
CA ARG A 166 -11.62 -12.62 -8.18
C ARG A 166 -11.71 -12.58 -6.65
N GLN A 167 -10.79 -13.24 -5.95
CA GLN A 167 -10.74 -13.18 -4.48
C GLN A 167 -10.44 -11.77 -3.98
N GLU A 168 -9.54 -11.05 -4.65
CA GLU A 168 -9.21 -9.68 -4.32
C GLU A 168 -10.42 -8.76 -4.52
N ARG A 169 -11.13 -8.89 -5.65
CA ARG A 169 -12.34 -8.11 -5.92
C ARG A 169 -13.45 -8.37 -4.89
N ALA A 170 -13.59 -9.61 -4.42
CA ALA A 170 -14.53 -9.92 -3.35
C ALA A 170 -14.17 -9.18 -2.04
N ARG A 171 -12.87 -9.04 -1.74
CA ARG A 171 -12.37 -8.29 -0.58
C ARG A 171 -12.45 -6.77 -0.75
N GLU A 172 -12.28 -6.27 -1.97
CA GLU A 172 -12.47 -4.85 -2.32
C GLU A 172 -13.93 -4.43 -2.08
N ASN A 173 -14.90 -5.29 -2.41
CA ASN A 173 -16.31 -5.02 -2.16
C ASN A 173 -16.66 -4.93 -0.67
N THR A 174 -15.86 -5.53 0.21
CA THR A 174 -16.08 -5.51 1.66
C THR A 174 -15.43 -4.28 2.32
N ASP A 175 -14.42 -3.70 1.71
CA ASP A 175 -13.52 -2.75 2.36
C ASP A 175 -13.15 -1.61 1.41
N GLU A 176 -13.71 -0.42 1.69
CA GLU A 176 -13.55 0.76 0.85
C GLU A 176 -12.12 1.29 0.83
N ILE A 177 -11.35 1.12 1.92
CA ILE A 177 -9.95 1.55 1.97
C ILE A 177 -9.12 0.64 1.06
N ARG A 178 -9.39 -0.67 1.10
CA ARG A 178 -8.76 -1.63 0.18
C ARG A 178 -9.09 -1.26 -1.26
N ALA A 179 -10.36 -1.00 -1.56
CA ALA A 179 -10.79 -0.60 -2.89
C ALA A 179 -10.08 0.68 -3.35
N ALA A 180 -10.02 1.71 -2.50
CA ALA A 180 -9.37 2.99 -2.80
C ALA A 180 -7.89 2.85 -3.18
N LEU A 181 -7.11 2.11 -2.37
CA LEU A 181 -5.69 1.87 -2.64
C LEU A 181 -5.49 0.95 -3.85
N ASN A 182 -6.42 0.03 -4.09
CA ASN A 182 -6.36 -0.88 -5.23
C ASN A 182 -6.64 -0.20 -6.57
N VAL A 183 -7.41 0.90 -6.61
CA VAL A 183 -7.66 1.66 -7.84
C VAL A 183 -6.34 2.08 -8.49
N TYR A 184 -5.40 2.63 -7.73
CA TYR A 184 -4.09 3.01 -8.25
C TYR A 184 -3.24 1.78 -8.61
N THR A 185 -3.08 0.83 -7.66
CA THR A 185 -2.18 -0.32 -7.88
C THR A 185 -2.62 -1.24 -9.03
N ALA A 186 -3.92 -1.37 -9.29
CA ALA A 186 -4.44 -2.19 -10.37
C ALA A 186 -4.18 -1.59 -11.77
N ASN A 187 -3.91 -0.29 -11.83
CA ASN A 187 -3.71 0.46 -13.08
C ASN A 187 -2.27 0.93 -13.27
N LEU A 188 -1.33 0.41 -12.48
CA LEU A 188 0.09 0.69 -12.63
C LEU A 188 0.61 0.17 -13.97
N ASN A 189 1.20 1.08 -14.74
CA ASN A 189 2.06 0.76 -15.86
C ASN A 189 3.51 0.76 -15.41
N PHE A 190 4.18 -0.33 -15.72
CA PHE A 190 5.62 -0.45 -15.56
C PHE A 190 6.29 -0.02 -16.87
N ASN A 191 7.49 0.57 -16.81
CA ASN A 191 8.23 0.94 -18.02
C ASN A 191 9.23 -0.17 -18.37
N ALA A 192 9.14 -0.74 -19.58
CA ALA A 192 10.02 -1.80 -20.06
C ALA A 192 11.51 -1.44 -20.06
N ASP A 193 11.83 -0.15 -20.17
CA ASP A 193 13.19 0.34 -20.38
C ASP A 193 13.87 0.78 -19.08
N SER A 194 13.10 1.05 -18.02
CA SER A 194 13.64 1.54 -16.74
C SER A 194 12.85 1.01 -15.56
N TYR A 195 13.56 0.38 -14.61
CA TYR A 195 12.98 -0.13 -13.38
C TYR A 195 13.84 0.21 -12.18
N ILE A 196 13.19 0.59 -11.07
CA ILE A 196 13.83 0.68 -9.76
C ILE A 196 13.67 -0.65 -9.05
N PHE A 197 14.80 -1.25 -8.68
CA PHE A 197 14.80 -2.40 -7.79
C PHE A 197 14.78 -1.90 -6.34
N ASN A 198 13.64 -2.08 -5.66
CA ASN A 198 13.36 -1.54 -4.32
C ASN A 198 14.00 -2.33 -3.16
N GLU A 199 14.83 -3.32 -3.45
CA GLU A 199 15.51 -4.14 -2.45
C GLU A 199 16.77 -3.46 -1.87
N SER A 200 17.29 -4.04 -0.78
CA SER A 200 18.49 -3.52 -0.11
C SER A 200 19.71 -3.38 -1.04
N LYS A 201 20.50 -2.32 -0.84
CA LYS A 201 21.76 -2.08 -1.58
C LYS A 201 22.72 -3.27 -1.50
N ALA A 202 22.72 -4.00 -0.38
CA ALA A 202 23.52 -5.19 -0.19
C ALA A 202 23.11 -6.32 -1.14
N LEU A 203 21.80 -6.58 -1.27
CA LEU A 203 21.27 -7.59 -2.17
C LEU A 203 21.49 -7.20 -3.63
N LYS A 204 21.26 -5.92 -3.98
CA LYS A 204 21.58 -5.38 -5.32
C LYS A 204 23.06 -5.57 -5.66
N SER A 205 23.97 -5.23 -4.75
CA SER A 205 25.41 -5.41 -4.98
C SER A 205 25.79 -6.88 -5.13
N LYS A 206 25.14 -7.79 -4.40
CA LYS A 206 25.37 -9.23 -4.54
C LYS A 206 24.92 -9.75 -5.91
N LEU A 207 23.73 -9.37 -6.36
CA LEU A 207 23.19 -9.74 -7.66
C LEU A 207 24.08 -9.27 -8.82
N ILE A 208 24.62 -8.05 -8.72
CA ILE A 208 25.56 -7.52 -9.73
C ILE A 208 26.86 -8.35 -9.77
N ARG A 209 27.41 -8.74 -8.61
CA ARG A 209 28.64 -9.55 -8.55
C ARG A 209 28.45 -10.98 -9.06
N GLU A 210 27.24 -11.51 -8.91
CA GLU A 210 26.88 -12.85 -9.38
C GLU A 210 26.39 -12.87 -10.84
N ASP A 211 26.38 -11.73 -11.54
CA ASP A 211 25.82 -11.54 -12.88
C ASP A 211 24.36 -12.03 -13.01
N LYS A 212 23.60 -11.92 -11.89
CA LYS A 212 22.19 -12.31 -11.79
C LYS A 212 21.33 -11.06 -11.66
N LEU A 213 21.33 -10.22 -12.69
CA LEU A 213 20.44 -9.06 -12.72
C LEU A 213 18.98 -9.55 -12.60
N PRO A 214 18.15 -8.89 -11.75
CA PRO A 214 16.77 -9.31 -11.55
C PRO A 214 15.97 -9.16 -12.84
N ASP A 215 15.22 -10.21 -13.19
CA ASP A 215 14.26 -10.18 -14.29
C ASP A 215 13.16 -9.14 -14.02
N VAL A 216 12.58 -8.58 -15.08
CA VAL A 216 11.47 -7.62 -15.01
C VAL A 216 10.34 -8.17 -14.13
N LYS A 217 10.05 -9.47 -14.22
CA LYS A 217 9.05 -10.14 -13.39
C LYS A 217 9.35 -10.05 -11.90
N THR A 218 10.61 -10.20 -11.50
CA THR A 218 10.98 -10.17 -10.08
C THR A 218 10.94 -8.74 -9.54
N VAL A 219 11.27 -7.75 -10.37
CA VAL A 219 11.13 -6.34 -9.99
C VAL A 219 9.67 -5.94 -9.82
N ILE A 220 8.80 -6.29 -10.78
CA ILE A 220 7.35 -6.03 -10.70
C ILE A 220 6.76 -6.74 -9.47
N ALA A 221 7.12 -8.01 -9.24
CA ALA A 221 6.62 -8.77 -8.10
C ALA A 221 7.06 -8.17 -6.76
N SER A 222 8.31 -7.69 -6.66
CA SER A 222 8.83 -7.02 -5.47
C SER A 222 8.11 -5.71 -5.19
N ASP A 223 7.93 -4.83 -6.20
CA ASP A 223 7.20 -3.56 -6.06
C ASP A 223 5.75 -3.77 -5.62
N MET A 224 5.02 -4.66 -6.31
CA MET A 224 3.65 -4.99 -5.95
C MET A 224 3.55 -5.62 -4.55
N GLY A 225 4.53 -6.44 -4.17
CA GLY A 225 4.62 -7.02 -2.84
C GLY A 225 4.70 -5.96 -1.74
N MET A 226 5.56 -4.95 -1.93
CA MET A 226 5.69 -3.82 -0.99
C MET A 226 4.40 -3.01 -0.88
N ARG A 227 3.74 -2.72 -2.01
CA ARG A 227 2.45 -2.01 -2.00
C ARG A 227 1.37 -2.79 -1.25
N TYR A 228 1.27 -4.10 -1.46
CA TYR A 228 0.31 -4.93 -0.74
C TYR A 228 0.63 -5.05 0.75
N LEU A 229 1.91 -5.11 1.11
CA LEU A 229 2.34 -5.12 2.51
C LEU A 229 1.85 -3.88 3.24
N TYR A 230 2.20 -2.68 2.75
CA TYR A 230 1.82 -1.43 3.41
C TYR A 230 0.32 -1.17 3.37
N ARG A 231 -0.35 -1.50 2.27
CA ARG A 231 -1.82 -1.47 2.20
C ARG A 231 -2.44 -2.33 3.31
N ASN A 232 -1.97 -3.56 3.49
CA ASN A 232 -2.51 -4.43 4.54
C ASN A 232 -2.23 -3.87 5.94
N GLN A 233 -1.09 -3.22 6.17
CA GLN A 233 -0.80 -2.54 7.44
C GLN A 233 -1.78 -1.39 7.71
N VAL A 234 -2.09 -0.57 6.70
CA VAL A 234 -3.12 0.48 6.80
C VAL A 234 -4.46 -0.13 7.19
N LEU A 235 -4.88 -1.21 6.52
CA LEU A 235 -6.17 -1.86 6.79
C LEU A 235 -6.25 -2.42 8.21
N THR A 236 -5.22 -3.13 8.66
CA THR A 236 -5.17 -3.65 10.04
C THR A 236 -5.24 -2.52 11.06
N ALA A 237 -4.43 -1.47 10.90
CA ALA A 237 -4.42 -0.35 11.84
C ALA A 237 -5.77 0.41 11.85
N MET A 238 -6.41 0.56 10.70
CA MET A 238 -7.73 1.21 10.62
C MET A 238 -8.85 0.34 11.20
N ASP A 239 -8.81 -0.97 11.02
CA ASP A 239 -9.78 -1.88 11.64
C ASP A 239 -9.62 -1.93 13.16
N GLU A 240 -8.38 -1.91 13.65
CA GLU A 240 -8.06 -1.77 15.08
C GLU A 240 -8.56 -0.42 15.62
N ALA A 241 -8.30 0.69 14.93
CA ALA A 241 -8.77 2.02 15.33
C ALA A 241 -10.30 2.11 15.39
N ARG A 242 -11.01 1.51 14.41
CA ARG A 242 -12.48 1.42 14.42
C ARG A 242 -13.01 0.59 15.57
N ALA A 243 -12.36 -0.53 15.87
CA ALA A 243 -12.74 -1.39 17.00
C ALA A 243 -12.54 -0.66 18.33
N GLU A 244 -11.42 0.05 18.48
CA GLU A 244 -11.11 0.83 19.67
C GLU A 244 -12.11 1.96 19.86
N LEU A 245 -12.43 2.74 18.82
CA LEU A 245 -13.45 3.78 18.92
C LEU A 245 -14.81 3.20 19.35
N ARG A 246 -15.25 2.09 18.75
CA ARG A 246 -16.50 1.42 19.16
C ARG A 246 -16.45 0.97 20.61
N TYR A 247 -15.33 0.42 21.07
CA TYR A 247 -15.14 0.02 22.45
C TYR A 247 -15.29 1.21 23.41
N GLN A 248 -14.59 2.31 23.13
CA GLN A 248 -14.67 3.54 23.92
C GLN A 248 -16.10 4.11 23.99
N LEU A 249 -16.82 4.12 22.86
CA LEU A 249 -18.22 4.56 22.82
C LEU A 249 -19.15 3.70 23.68
N THR A 250 -18.89 2.40 23.79
CA THR A 250 -19.71 1.52 24.65
C THR A 250 -19.44 1.71 26.14
N LEU A 251 -18.27 2.21 26.53
CA LEU A 251 -17.86 2.32 27.94
C LEU A 251 -18.62 3.40 28.75
N SER A 252 -19.40 4.27 28.09
CA SER A 252 -20.50 5.15 28.56
C SER A 252 -20.37 5.96 29.87
N SER A 253 -19.32 5.81 30.67
CA SER A 253 -19.35 6.22 32.09
C SER A 253 -18.04 6.76 32.66
N ASN A 254 -16.93 6.69 31.92
CA ASN A 254 -15.66 7.28 32.32
C ASN A 254 -15.10 8.14 31.19
N ALA A 255 -14.23 9.08 31.55
CA ALA A 255 -13.49 9.89 30.59
C ALA A 255 -12.90 8.97 29.49
N MET A 256 -13.16 9.33 28.23
CA MET A 256 -12.74 8.54 27.08
C MET A 256 -11.21 8.49 27.04
N ASP A 257 -10.65 7.29 27.05
CA ASP A 257 -9.21 7.12 26.90
C ASP A 257 -8.88 7.01 25.41
N VAL A 258 -8.35 8.10 24.84
CA VAL A 258 -8.04 8.21 23.40
C VAL A 258 -6.57 7.90 23.12
N ALA A 259 -5.80 7.46 24.12
CA ALA A 259 -4.37 7.18 23.96
C ALA A 259 -4.12 6.11 22.89
N ASP A 260 -4.78 4.95 23.05
CA ASP A 260 -4.63 3.81 22.15
C ASP A 260 -5.15 4.14 20.75
N LEU A 261 -6.26 4.87 20.65
CA LEU A 261 -6.81 5.30 19.36
C LEU A 261 -5.84 6.18 18.58
N VAL A 262 -5.19 7.13 19.24
CA VAL A 262 -4.18 8.00 18.61
C VAL A 262 -2.98 7.18 18.13
N GLU A 263 -2.50 6.22 18.93
CA GLU A 263 -1.40 5.33 18.52
C GLU A 263 -1.78 4.51 17.27
N LEU A 264 -3.01 3.97 17.22
CA LEU A 264 -3.50 3.19 16.08
C LEU A 264 -3.65 4.05 14.81
N LEU A 265 -4.18 5.26 14.94
CA LEU A 265 -4.30 6.21 13.82
C LEU A 265 -2.92 6.68 13.34
N GLU A 266 -1.96 6.87 14.23
CA GLU A 266 -0.57 7.17 13.86
C GLU A 266 0.07 6.02 13.07
N LYS A 267 -0.14 4.76 13.49
CA LYS A 267 0.32 3.58 12.73
C LYS A 267 -0.31 3.55 11.34
N ALA A 268 -1.61 3.81 11.23
CA ALA A 268 -2.31 3.86 9.95
C ALA A 268 -1.75 4.96 9.04
N ARG A 269 -1.54 6.18 9.58
CA ARG A 269 -0.93 7.32 8.87
C ARG A 269 0.47 6.97 8.35
N ASN A 270 1.35 6.50 9.22
CA ASN A 270 2.73 6.16 8.86
C ASN A 270 2.80 5.05 7.80
N ALA A 271 1.92 4.04 7.89
CA ALA A 271 1.84 2.98 6.89
C ALA A 271 1.36 3.52 5.53
N LEU A 272 0.38 4.44 5.54
CA LEU A 272 -0.12 5.06 4.31
C LEU A 272 0.90 6.00 3.68
N ASP A 273 1.61 6.81 4.47
CA ASP A 273 2.69 7.65 3.98
C ASP A 273 3.80 6.82 3.34
N THR A 274 4.13 5.67 3.95
CA THR A 274 5.09 4.73 3.36
C THR A 274 4.57 4.14 2.06
N TRP A 275 3.28 3.82 1.97
CA TRP A 275 2.66 3.37 0.71
C TRP A 275 2.69 4.46 -0.37
N LEU A 276 2.37 5.71 -0.02
CA LEU A 276 2.39 6.87 -0.93
C LEU A 276 3.82 7.22 -1.37
N SER A 277 4.84 6.94 -0.54
CA SER A 277 6.24 7.16 -0.89
C SER A 277 6.73 6.31 -2.08
N LEU A 278 5.99 5.25 -2.44
CA LEU A 278 6.23 4.41 -3.62
C LEU A 278 5.74 5.05 -4.92
N ILE A 279 5.10 6.20 -4.84
CA ILE A 279 4.56 6.97 -5.98
C ILE A 279 5.52 8.12 -6.27
N ASP A 280 5.55 8.59 -7.51
CA ASP A 280 6.38 9.74 -7.86
C ASP A 280 5.84 11.01 -7.16
N PRO A 281 6.69 11.81 -6.46
CA PRO A 281 6.24 12.99 -5.73
C PRO A 281 5.50 14.06 -6.55
N PRO A 282 5.80 14.29 -7.85
CA PRO A 282 5.00 15.17 -8.69
C PRO A 282 3.53 14.74 -8.79
N ASP A 283 3.26 13.46 -9.07
CA ASP A 283 1.91 12.93 -9.25
C ASP A 283 1.11 13.00 -7.94
N LEU A 284 1.78 12.70 -6.82
CA LEU A 284 1.15 12.80 -5.49
C LEU A 284 0.73 14.24 -5.17
N ARG A 285 1.61 15.23 -5.44
CA ARG A 285 1.29 16.64 -5.22
C ARG A 285 0.16 17.12 -6.13
N GLU A 286 0.14 16.67 -7.38
CA GLU A 286 -0.95 16.99 -8.31
C GLU A 286 -2.29 16.45 -7.80
N ALA A 287 -2.33 15.19 -7.35
CA ALA A 287 -3.54 14.58 -6.77
C ALA A 287 -4.00 15.29 -5.49
N GLN A 288 -3.07 15.65 -4.60
CA GLN A 288 -3.37 16.41 -3.38
C GLN A 288 -3.93 17.80 -3.70
N HIS A 289 -3.34 18.49 -4.68
CA HIS A 289 -3.85 19.79 -5.15
C HIS A 289 -5.25 19.65 -5.78
N ALA A 290 -5.47 18.64 -6.61
CA ALA A 290 -6.77 18.36 -7.21
C ALA A 290 -7.84 18.08 -6.16
N LEU A 291 -7.50 17.37 -5.07
CA LEU A 291 -8.43 17.15 -3.96
C LEU A 291 -8.76 18.46 -3.24
N ALA A 292 -7.77 19.29 -2.94
CA ALA A 292 -7.95 20.58 -2.27
C ALA A 292 -8.83 21.56 -3.06
N MET A 293 -8.88 21.45 -4.39
CA MET A 293 -9.76 22.24 -5.24
C MET A 293 -11.20 21.68 -5.32
N ALA A 294 -11.39 20.42 -4.97
CA ALA A 294 -12.68 19.74 -5.03
C ALA A 294 -13.47 19.81 -3.71
N THR A 295 -12.79 20.11 -2.60
CA THR A 295 -13.36 20.29 -1.25
C THR A 295 -13.62 21.74 -0.94
#